data_AF-A0A9D8DYS2-F1
#
_entry.id   AF-A0A9D8DYS2-F1
#
_cell.length_a   1.000
_cell.length_b   1.000
_cell.length_c   1.000
_cell.angle_alpha   90.00
_cell.angle_beta   90.00
_cell.angle_gamma   90.00
#
_symmetry.space_group_name_H-M   'P 1'
#
loop_
_entity.id
_entity.type
_entity.pdbx_description
1 polymer ?
#
loop_
_entity_poly.entity_id
_entity_poly.type
_entity_poly.pdbx_seq_one_letter_code
_entity_poly.pdbx_strand_id
1 'polypeptide(L)'
;MNTRFVRASIIASIAACTVVVSAGPASAHAIVDLEGDPAYAGRTSTIRLELQHGCLANEVGIDTVVVYLDASFRTVQPGKVDGWKVSTKRSSSGSAKVVYTLTGTRPAFNSPTYFPLTIGWPAKAGVYGVPVKQKCKGEVNVWDVPDGPATANQPSPPLYPLPQIKVIKAP
;
A
#
# COMPACT_ATOMS: atom_id res chain seq x y z
N MET A 1 -77.45 22.76 22.25
CA MET A 1 -76.72 21.63 21.64
C MET A 1 -76.09 22.09 20.35
N ASN A 2 -74.75 22.10 20.26
CA ASN A 2 -74.01 21.91 19.02
C ASN A 2 -72.51 21.78 19.34
N THR A 3 -72.07 20.53 19.37
CA THR A 3 -70.69 20.08 19.53
C THR A 3 -69.93 20.33 18.24
N ARG A 4 -68.81 21.05 18.27
CA ARG A 4 -67.81 20.99 17.19
C ARG A 4 -66.40 21.00 17.78
N PHE A 5 -65.86 19.78 17.90
CA PHE A 5 -64.43 19.50 18.02
C PHE A 5 -63.71 20.07 16.79
N VAL A 6 -62.66 20.86 17.00
CA VAL A 6 -61.67 21.18 15.95
C VAL A 6 -60.31 20.67 16.40
N ARG A 7 -59.72 19.90 15.50
CA ARG A 7 -58.58 19.01 15.67
C ARG A 7 -57.27 19.76 15.81
N ALA A 8 -56.37 19.15 16.57
CA ALA A 8 -54.96 19.50 16.72
C ALA A 8 -54.21 19.45 15.38
N SER A 9 -53.28 20.39 15.21
CA SER A 9 -52.17 20.27 14.26
C SER A 9 -50.89 20.80 14.93
N ILE A 10 -50.16 19.92 15.60
CA ILE A 10 -48.77 20.17 16.00
C ILE A 10 -47.91 19.74 14.80
N ILE A 11 -47.37 20.71 14.07
CA ILE A 11 -46.35 20.45 13.04
C ILE A 11 -45.00 20.48 13.76
N ALA A 12 -44.49 19.30 14.11
CA ALA A 12 -43.13 19.14 14.61
C ALA A 12 -42.17 19.00 13.41
N SER A 13 -41.48 20.09 13.05
CA SER A 13 -40.43 20.09 12.04
C SER A 13 -39.18 19.44 12.62
N ILE A 14 -38.94 18.16 12.31
CA ILE A 14 -37.66 17.51 12.61
C ILE A 14 -36.64 17.98 11.56
N ALA A 15 -35.81 18.94 11.95
CA ALA A 15 -34.63 19.32 11.17
C ALA A 15 -33.59 18.20 11.29
N ALA A 16 -33.48 17.38 10.24
CA ALA A 16 -32.43 16.35 10.16
C ALA A 16 -31.09 17.04 9.88
N CYS A 17 -30.22 17.14 10.89
CA CYS A 17 -28.81 17.45 10.70
C CYS A 17 -28.15 16.28 9.96
N THR A 18 -28.00 16.40 8.64
CA THR A 18 -27.11 15.55 7.86
C THR A 18 -25.68 15.91 8.24
N VAL A 19 -25.12 15.17 9.19
CA VAL A 19 -23.67 15.15 9.41
C VAL A 19 -23.06 14.49 8.18
N VAL A 20 -22.51 15.30 7.27
CA VAL A 20 -21.63 14.80 6.22
C VAL A 20 -20.36 14.35 6.93
N VAL A 21 -20.32 13.08 7.33
CA VAL A 21 -19.09 12.41 7.71
C VAL A 21 -18.27 12.37 6.42
N SER A 22 -17.31 13.29 6.29
CA SER A 22 -16.27 13.18 5.29
C SER A 22 -15.56 11.85 5.55
N ALA A 23 -15.84 10.83 4.74
CA ALA A 23 -15.01 9.64 4.72
C ALA A 23 -13.59 10.13 4.46
N GLY A 24 -12.70 9.93 5.43
CA GLY A 24 -11.28 10.24 5.25
C GLY A 24 -10.75 9.51 4.01
N PRO A 25 -9.63 9.97 3.43
CA PRO A 25 -9.01 9.24 2.33
C PRO A 25 -8.81 7.79 2.78
N ALA A 26 -9.30 6.85 1.96
CA ALA A 26 -8.99 5.45 2.17
C ALA A 26 -7.46 5.32 2.25
N SER A 27 -7.02 4.63 3.29
CA SER A 27 -5.64 4.26 3.61
C SER A 27 -4.71 4.11 2.40
N ALA A 28 -3.83 5.08 2.18
CA ALA A 28 -2.85 5.10 1.10
C ALA A 28 -1.55 4.37 1.45
N HIS A 29 -1.49 3.03 1.36
CA HIS A 29 -0.38 2.27 1.97
C HIS A 29 0.30 1.25 1.06
N ALA A 30 1.63 1.21 1.15
CA ALA A 30 2.39 0.00 0.87
C ALA A 30 2.58 -0.80 2.15
N ILE A 31 2.31 -2.09 2.06
CA ILE A 31 2.57 -3.04 3.11
C ILE A 31 3.52 -4.09 2.56
N VAL A 32 4.64 -4.33 3.24
CA VAL A 32 5.49 -5.48 2.98
C VAL A 32 5.10 -6.58 3.95
N ASP A 33 4.71 -7.72 3.38
CA ASP A 33 4.45 -8.97 4.08
C ASP A 33 5.56 -9.97 3.71
N LEU A 34 6.19 -10.58 4.73
CA LEU A 34 7.23 -11.59 4.54
C LEU A 34 6.65 -13.00 4.34
N GLU A 35 5.32 -13.13 4.26
CA GLU A 35 4.60 -14.38 4.03
C GLU A 35 4.92 -15.48 5.05
N GLY A 36 5.24 -15.08 6.30
CA GLY A 36 5.61 -15.99 7.38
C GLY A 36 7.10 -16.38 7.41
N ASP A 37 7.88 -16.05 6.39
CA ASP A 37 9.29 -16.43 6.29
C ASP A 37 10.23 -15.31 6.78
N PRO A 38 11.08 -15.54 7.79
CA PRO A 38 12.00 -14.51 8.23
C PRO A 38 13.01 -14.11 7.15
N ALA A 39 13.27 -12.80 7.05
CA ALA A 39 14.33 -12.25 6.21
C ALA A 39 15.71 -12.55 6.83
N TYR A 40 16.29 -13.69 6.51
CA TYR A 40 17.62 -14.07 7.00
C TYR A 40 18.74 -13.44 6.18
N ALA A 41 19.71 -12.83 6.87
CA ALA A 41 20.87 -12.19 6.26
C ALA A 41 21.59 -13.14 5.28
N GLY A 42 21.84 -12.66 4.07
CA GLY A 42 22.51 -13.42 3.01
C GLY A 42 21.68 -14.55 2.38
N ARG A 43 20.43 -14.78 2.80
CA ARG A 43 19.51 -15.74 2.16
C ARG A 43 18.59 -15.04 1.16
N THR A 44 17.72 -15.82 0.53
CA THR A 44 16.70 -15.35 -0.39
C THR A 44 15.33 -15.80 0.13
N SER A 45 14.32 -14.94 0.08
CA SER A 45 12.92 -15.34 0.26
C SER A 45 12.00 -14.47 -0.61
N THR A 46 10.73 -14.87 -0.70
CA THR A 46 9.70 -14.08 -1.37
C THR A 46 9.02 -13.17 -0.35
N ILE A 47 8.65 -11.98 -0.80
CA ILE A 47 7.76 -11.07 -0.10
C ILE A 47 6.55 -10.76 -0.97
N ARG A 48 5.48 -10.32 -0.32
CA ARG A 48 4.33 -9.74 -0.97
C ARG A 48 4.25 -8.25 -0.62
N LEU A 49 4.40 -7.41 -1.63
CA LEU A 49 4.08 -5.99 -1.53
C LEU A 49 2.60 -5.81 -1.82
N GLU A 50 1.82 -5.43 -0.81
CA GLU A 50 0.43 -5.03 -0.97
C GLU A 50 0.35 -3.51 -1.12
N LEU A 51 -0.36 -3.04 -2.14
CA LEU A 51 -0.76 -1.65 -2.26
C LEU A 51 -2.26 -1.50 -2.09
N GLN A 52 -2.65 -0.65 -1.14
CA GLN A 52 -3.99 -0.11 -1.03
C GLN A 52 -4.05 1.22 -1.79
N HIS A 53 -5.21 1.55 -2.38
CA HIS A 53 -5.33 2.72 -3.24
C HIS A 53 -5.09 4.00 -2.44
N GLY A 54 -3.92 4.61 -2.65
CA GLY A 54 -3.58 5.86 -2.00
C GLY A 54 -4.00 7.16 -2.66
N CYS A 55 -4.77 7.10 -3.74
CA CYS A 55 -5.14 8.28 -4.49
C CYS A 55 -6.54 8.77 -4.10
N LEU A 56 -6.90 10.01 -4.46
CA LEU A 56 -8.14 10.61 -3.96
C LEU A 56 -9.39 9.88 -4.52
N ALA A 57 -10.54 10.01 -3.84
CA ALA A 57 -11.77 9.28 -4.17
C ALA A 57 -12.30 9.50 -5.60
N ASN A 58 -11.90 10.59 -6.26
CA ASN A 58 -12.22 10.91 -7.64
C ASN A 58 -11.24 10.30 -8.67
N GLU A 59 -10.24 9.55 -8.21
CA GLU A 59 -9.20 8.97 -9.06
C GLU A 59 -9.49 7.51 -9.42
N VAL A 60 -9.19 7.19 -10.67
CA VAL A 60 -9.62 5.96 -11.31
C VAL A 60 -8.94 4.70 -10.78
N GLY A 61 -7.80 4.78 -10.06
CA GLY A 61 -7.02 3.61 -9.64
C GLY A 61 -5.52 3.70 -9.93
N ILE A 62 -4.75 2.79 -9.33
CA ILE A 62 -3.29 2.68 -9.49
C ILE A 62 -2.94 2.33 -10.95
N ASP A 63 -2.02 3.06 -11.56
CA ASP A 63 -1.50 2.74 -12.90
C ASP A 63 -0.02 2.40 -12.92
N THR A 64 0.75 2.89 -11.94
CA THR A 64 2.20 2.69 -11.87
C THR A 64 2.62 2.48 -10.43
N VAL A 65 3.49 1.49 -10.24
CA VAL A 65 4.15 1.22 -8.97
C VAL A 65 5.65 1.22 -9.20
N VAL A 66 6.40 1.94 -8.37
CA VAL A 66 7.86 1.97 -8.41
C VAL A 66 8.43 1.60 -7.06
N VAL A 67 9.11 0.47 -6.98
CA VAL A 67 9.79 -0.02 -5.78
C VAL A 67 11.28 0.29 -5.91
N TYR A 68 11.86 0.89 -4.87
CA TYR A 68 13.27 1.19 -4.78
C TYR A 68 13.93 0.28 -3.74
N LEU A 69 15.02 -0.37 -4.13
CA LEU A 69 15.85 -1.16 -3.23
C LEU A 69 17.29 -0.68 -3.37
N ASP A 70 17.93 -0.37 -2.24
CA ASP A 70 19.33 0.07 -2.28
C ASP A 70 20.30 -1.08 -2.64
N ALA A 71 21.58 -0.75 -2.74
CA ALA A 71 22.61 -1.71 -3.15
C ALA A 71 22.86 -2.85 -2.14
N SER A 72 22.32 -2.76 -0.91
CA SER A 72 22.45 -3.82 0.08
C SER A 72 21.60 -5.05 -0.27
N PHE A 73 20.53 -4.88 -1.05
CA PHE A 73 19.69 -5.97 -1.54
C PHE A 73 20.40 -6.71 -2.68
N ARG A 74 20.83 -7.94 -2.40
CA ARG A 74 21.71 -8.74 -3.27
C ARG A 74 21.04 -9.13 -4.59
N THR A 75 19.79 -9.54 -4.54
CA THR A 75 18.98 -9.86 -5.74
C THR A 75 17.58 -9.32 -5.58
N VAL A 76 16.97 -8.93 -6.70
CA VAL A 76 15.59 -8.45 -6.78
C VAL A 76 14.98 -9.05 -8.03
N GLN A 77 14.00 -9.92 -7.85
CA GLN A 77 13.31 -10.60 -8.94
C GLN A 77 11.81 -10.40 -8.76
N PRO A 78 11.18 -9.48 -9.51
CA PRO A 78 9.74 -9.32 -9.45
C PRO A 78 9.02 -10.53 -10.05
N GLY A 79 7.96 -10.98 -9.39
CA GLY A 79 7.07 -11.98 -9.96
C GLY A 79 6.09 -11.38 -10.98
N LYS A 80 5.46 -12.25 -11.77
CA LYS A 80 4.42 -11.88 -12.73
C LYS A 80 3.16 -11.45 -11.98
N VAL A 81 2.52 -10.37 -12.45
CA VAL A 81 1.20 -9.92 -11.98
C VAL A 81 0.31 -9.75 -13.21
N ASP A 82 -0.84 -10.41 -13.23
CA ASP A 82 -1.73 -10.35 -14.40
C ASP A 82 -2.29 -8.94 -14.60
N GLY A 83 -2.31 -8.48 -15.85
CA GLY A 83 -2.69 -7.11 -16.18
C GLY A 83 -1.62 -6.06 -15.89
N TRP A 84 -0.39 -6.46 -15.51
CA TRP A 84 0.73 -5.56 -15.29
C TRP A 84 1.96 -5.99 -16.08
N LYS A 85 2.62 -5.00 -16.68
CA LYS A 85 3.97 -5.16 -17.22
C LYS A 85 4.97 -4.79 -16.13
N VAL A 86 6.01 -5.60 -15.97
CA VAL A 86 7.09 -5.32 -15.02
C VAL A 86 8.43 -5.09 -15.72
N SER A 87 9.23 -4.19 -15.17
CA SER A 87 10.63 -3.99 -15.56
C SER A 87 11.50 -3.76 -14.34
N THR A 88 12.75 -4.19 -14.39
CA THR A 88 13.75 -3.93 -13.34
C THR A 88 14.96 -3.25 -13.96
N LYS A 89 15.40 -2.14 -13.37
CA LYS A 89 16.63 -1.45 -13.74
C LYS A 89 17.57 -1.41 -12.55
N ARG A 90 18.82 -1.84 -12.75
CA ARG A 90 19.89 -1.59 -11.77
C ARG A 90 20.68 -0.34 -12.11
N SER A 91 21.06 0.43 -11.08
CA SER A 91 22.04 1.50 -11.21
C SER A 91 23.46 0.92 -11.20
N SER A 92 24.43 1.74 -11.62
CA SER A 92 25.85 1.44 -11.48
C SER A 92 26.29 1.23 -10.03
N SER A 93 25.59 1.85 -9.07
CA SER A 93 25.81 1.68 -7.63
C SER A 93 25.26 0.36 -7.06
N GLY A 94 24.55 -0.44 -7.86
CA GLY A 94 23.96 -1.72 -7.44
C GLY A 94 22.52 -1.64 -6.96
N SER A 95 21.97 -0.44 -6.74
CA SER A 95 20.57 -0.24 -6.36
C SER A 95 19.62 -0.72 -7.46
N ALA A 96 18.46 -1.24 -7.10
CA ALA A 96 17.43 -1.70 -8.02
C ALA A 96 16.19 -0.80 -7.99
N LYS A 97 15.62 -0.58 -9.17
CA LYS A 97 14.32 0.06 -9.37
C LYS A 97 13.41 -0.92 -10.12
N VAL A 98 12.37 -1.40 -9.45
CA VAL A 98 11.31 -2.23 -10.07
C VAL A 98 10.15 -1.32 -10.42
N VAL A 99 9.65 -1.42 -11.65
CA VAL A 99 8.52 -0.63 -12.15
C VAL A 99 7.45 -1.59 -12.66
N TYR A 100 6.27 -1.54 -12.06
CA TYR A 100 5.06 -2.16 -12.57
C TYR A 100 4.20 -1.09 -13.25
N THR A 101 3.74 -1.38 -14.46
CA THR A 101 2.85 -0.51 -15.23
C THR A 101 1.61 -1.29 -15.63
N LEU A 102 0.45 -0.76 -15.29
CA LEU A 102 -0.84 -1.37 -15.60
C LEU A 102 -1.03 -1.45 -17.12
N THR A 103 -1.36 -2.63 -17.61
CA THR A 103 -1.72 -2.90 -19.01
C THR A 103 -3.12 -3.49 -19.18
N GLY A 104 -3.70 -3.99 -18.09
CA GLY A 104 -5.04 -4.58 -18.06
C GLY A 104 -6.08 -3.70 -17.37
N THR A 105 -7.09 -4.35 -16.79
CA THR A 105 -8.16 -3.68 -16.03
C THR A 105 -7.60 -3.01 -14.79
N ARG A 106 -8.01 -1.76 -14.59
CA ARG A 106 -7.60 -0.98 -13.44
C ARG A 106 -8.19 -1.56 -12.13
N PRO A 107 -7.39 -1.73 -11.07
CA PRO A 107 -7.89 -2.17 -9.78
C PRO A 107 -8.94 -1.21 -9.23
N ALA A 108 -9.95 -1.75 -8.54
CA ALA A 108 -10.98 -0.95 -7.89
C ALA A 108 -10.41 -0.16 -6.70
N PHE A 109 -11.05 0.96 -6.37
CA PHE A 109 -10.60 1.92 -5.35
C PHE A 109 -10.37 1.28 -3.96
N ASN A 110 -11.13 0.27 -3.56
CA ASN A 110 -10.99 -0.37 -2.24
C ASN A 110 -10.46 -1.81 -2.32
N SER A 111 -9.75 -2.15 -3.40
CA SER A 111 -9.22 -3.50 -3.58
C SER A 111 -7.69 -3.51 -3.50
N PRO A 112 -7.09 -4.25 -2.53
CA PRO A 112 -5.64 -4.36 -2.45
C PRO A 112 -5.09 -5.02 -3.72
N THR A 113 -3.95 -4.51 -4.19
CA THR A 113 -3.20 -5.10 -5.31
C THR A 113 -1.88 -5.64 -4.79
N TYR A 114 -1.53 -6.86 -5.18
CA TYR A 114 -0.36 -7.57 -4.65
C TYR A 114 0.73 -7.72 -5.71
N PHE A 115 1.96 -7.45 -5.31
CA PHE A 115 3.16 -7.52 -6.15
C PHE A 115 4.20 -8.42 -5.47
N PRO A 116 4.37 -9.68 -5.92
CA PRO A 116 5.36 -10.58 -5.35
C PRO A 116 6.78 -10.17 -5.79
N LEU A 117 7.74 -10.20 -4.86
CA LEU A 117 9.16 -10.02 -5.14
C LEU A 117 9.99 -11.10 -4.45
N THR A 118 10.87 -11.77 -5.18
CA THR A 118 11.92 -12.61 -4.59
C THR A 118 13.17 -11.76 -4.34
N ILE A 119 13.58 -11.70 -3.08
CA ILE A 119 14.61 -10.79 -2.57
C ILE A 119 15.78 -11.59 -2.00
N GLY A 120 16.98 -11.31 -2.50
CA GLY A 120 18.23 -11.70 -1.85
C GLY A 120 18.56 -10.69 -0.77
N TRP A 121 18.42 -11.08 0.50
CA TRP A 121 18.56 -10.20 1.64
C TRP A 121 19.98 -9.68 1.82
N PRO A 122 20.14 -8.47 2.39
CA PRO A 122 21.43 -7.94 2.83
C PRO A 122 22.25 -8.95 3.63
N ALA A 123 23.57 -8.92 3.44
CA ALA A 123 24.48 -9.82 4.17
C ALA A 123 24.59 -9.49 5.67
N LYS A 124 24.13 -8.30 6.08
CA LYS A 124 24.13 -7.85 7.46
C LYS A 124 22.70 -7.82 7.98
N ALA A 125 22.52 -8.20 9.25
CA ALA A 125 21.27 -7.99 9.95
C ALA A 125 21.05 -6.49 10.19
N GLY A 126 19.80 -6.05 10.19
CA GLY A 126 19.44 -4.64 10.31
C GLY A 126 18.01 -4.35 9.88
N VAL A 127 17.65 -3.07 9.92
CA VAL A 127 16.39 -2.57 9.38
C VAL A 127 16.66 -1.89 8.05
N TYR A 128 15.93 -2.29 7.02
CA TYR A 128 16.13 -1.81 5.65
C TYR A 128 14.84 -1.20 5.14
N GLY A 129 14.93 0.01 4.57
CA GLY A 129 13.80 0.68 3.93
C GLY A 129 13.58 0.18 2.51
N VAL A 130 12.33 0.13 2.10
CA VAL A 130 11.89 -0.19 0.75
C VAL A 130 10.96 0.93 0.28
N PRO A 131 11.49 2.08 -0.18
CA PRO A 131 10.66 3.16 -0.66
C PRO A 131 9.81 2.70 -1.83
N VAL A 132 8.53 3.00 -1.80
CA VAL A 132 7.62 2.71 -2.91
C VAL A 132 6.88 3.99 -3.30
N LYS A 133 6.71 4.18 -4.61
CA LYS A 133 5.91 5.24 -5.20
C LYS A 133 4.74 4.64 -5.94
N GLN A 134 3.57 5.19 -5.69
CA GLN A 134 2.34 4.88 -6.40
C GLN A 134 1.95 6.06 -7.28
N LYS A 135 1.51 5.79 -8.51
CA LYS A 135 0.93 6.82 -9.39
C LYS A 135 -0.50 6.48 -9.79
N CYS A 136 -1.30 7.53 -9.92
CA CYS A 136 -2.67 7.50 -10.39
C CYS A 136 -2.92 8.65 -11.36
N LYS A 137 -2.92 8.38 -12.67
CA LYS A 137 -3.29 9.32 -13.75
C LYS A 137 -2.67 10.72 -13.66
N GLY A 138 -1.51 10.87 -13.01
CA GLY A 138 -0.81 12.15 -12.83
C GLY A 138 -0.41 12.44 -11.38
N GLU A 139 -1.18 11.97 -10.41
CA GLU A 139 -0.88 12.12 -8.98
C GLU A 139 0.17 11.10 -8.53
N VAL A 140 1.05 11.51 -7.62
CA VAL A 140 2.15 10.67 -7.10
C VAL A 140 2.11 10.67 -5.59
N ASN A 141 1.93 9.49 -5.02
CA ASN A 141 2.14 9.25 -3.60
C ASN A 141 3.52 8.62 -3.38
N VAL A 142 4.23 9.13 -2.37
CA VAL A 142 5.54 8.65 -1.93
C VAL A 142 5.42 8.27 -0.47
N TRP A 143 5.91 7.10 -0.11
CA TRP A 143 5.93 6.63 1.28
C TRP A 143 7.38 6.61 1.79
N ASP A 144 7.73 7.58 2.63
CA ASP A 144 9.11 7.86 3.05
C ASP A 144 9.31 8.07 4.57
N VAL A 145 8.24 8.06 5.38
CA VAL A 145 8.31 8.22 6.85
C VAL A 145 8.42 6.86 7.55
N PRO A 146 9.46 6.51 8.32
CA PRO A 146 9.51 5.20 8.99
C PRO A 146 8.41 4.98 10.04
N ASP A 147 7.77 3.81 10.02
CA ASP A 147 6.96 3.27 11.13
C ASP A 147 7.16 1.75 11.12
N GLY A 148 7.88 1.18 12.09
CA GLY A 148 8.05 -0.26 12.34
C GLY A 148 8.46 -1.20 11.18
N PRO A 149 9.52 -2.01 11.29
CA PRO A 149 9.85 -2.96 10.23
C PRO A 149 8.91 -4.17 10.20
N ALA A 150 8.59 -4.64 8.98
CA ALA A 150 8.04 -5.95 8.73
C ALA A 150 8.95 -7.05 9.28
N THR A 151 8.33 -8.07 9.86
CA THR A 151 8.92 -9.30 10.37
C THR A 151 8.11 -10.48 9.85
N ALA A 152 8.56 -11.71 10.11
CA ALA A 152 7.83 -12.92 9.73
C ALA A 152 6.38 -12.95 10.26
N ASN A 153 6.14 -12.34 11.43
CA ASN A 153 4.85 -12.41 12.12
C ASN A 153 4.09 -11.08 12.13
N GLN A 154 4.65 -10.03 11.53
CA GLN A 154 4.08 -8.69 11.56
C GLN A 154 4.44 -7.97 10.25
N PRO A 155 3.48 -7.64 9.40
CA PRO A 155 3.75 -6.84 8.19
C PRO A 155 4.16 -5.40 8.56
N SER A 156 4.66 -4.62 7.59
CA SER A 156 4.92 -3.20 7.85
C SER A 156 3.61 -2.45 8.19
N PRO A 157 3.64 -1.48 9.12
CA PRO A 157 2.48 -0.69 9.52
C PRO A 157 1.73 -0.03 8.36
N PRO A 158 0.40 0.08 8.46
CA PRO A 158 -0.45 0.56 7.38
C PRO A 158 -0.79 2.06 7.50
N LEU A 159 0.11 2.96 7.91
CA LEU A 159 -0.19 4.41 7.99
C LEU A 159 0.94 5.32 7.49
N TYR A 160 0.84 5.68 6.20
CA TYR A 160 1.76 6.54 5.44
C TYR A 160 3.28 6.28 5.56
N PRO A 161 3.80 5.07 5.89
CA PRO A 161 5.18 4.99 6.24
C PRO A 161 6.03 4.38 5.13
N LEU A 162 7.31 4.74 5.07
CA LEU A 162 8.33 3.99 4.37
C LEU A 162 8.24 2.52 4.80
N PRO A 163 7.90 1.57 3.91
CA PRO A 163 7.94 0.17 4.28
C PRO A 163 9.34 -0.21 4.71
N GLN A 164 9.45 -0.78 5.91
CA GLN A 164 10.72 -1.25 6.45
C GLN A 164 10.68 -2.76 6.63
N ILE A 165 11.84 -3.42 6.58
CA ILE A 165 11.98 -4.87 6.76
C ILE A 165 13.09 -5.12 7.77
N LYS A 166 12.85 -6.04 8.72
CA LYS A 166 13.84 -6.51 9.68
C LYS A 166 14.55 -7.74 9.15
N VAL A 167 15.80 -7.56 8.75
CA VAL A 167 16.69 -8.66 8.38
C VAL A 167 17.39 -9.17 9.64
N ILE A 168 17.25 -10.46 9.93
CA ILE A 168 17.82 -11.11 11.12
C ILE A 168 19.02 -11.96 10.75
N LYS A 169 19.87 -12.30 11.73
CA LYS A 169 21.01 -13.20 11.50
C LYS A 169 20.51 -14.56 11.02
N ALA A 170 21.18 -15.12 10.01
CA ALA A 170 20.92 -16.50 9.61
C ALA A 170 21.21 -17.45 10.80
N PRO A 171 20.39 -18.51 10.97
CA PRO A 171 20.68 -19.57 11.92
C PRO A 171 21.90 -20.37 11.49
#